data_AF-A0A821YIV2-F1
#
_entry.id   AF-A0A821YIV2-F1
#
_cell.length_a   1.000
_cell.length_b   1.000
_cell.length_c   1.000
_cell.angle_alpha   90.00
_cell.angle_beta   90.00
_cell.angle_gamma   90.00
#
_symmetry.space_group_name_H-M   'P 1'
#
loop_
_entity.id
_entity.type
_entity.pdbx_description
1 polymer ?
#
loop_
_entity_poly.entity_id
_entity_poly.type
_entity_poly.pdbx_seq_one_letter_code
_entity_poly.pdbx_strand_id
1 'polypeptide(L)'
;MHKENYRFYIKVRTALGISPTIIRDELTIAFGDEAPPYATVSRWAQWFREGREEIEDEARPGRPVTETTDENIEQIRDAINDDPYVTIKELQENTVDIVKAIVDLMDNPDLSHVLQPNIAAEYSQNRAEFDRKALEMVIKHGLPRQ
;
A
#
# COMPACT_ATOMS: atom_id res chain seq x y z
N MET A 1 -6.04 -21.69 12.30
CA MET A 1 -5.23 -22.23 11.18
C MET A 1 -4.78 -21.10 10.24
N HIS A 2 -3.56 -21.11 9.70
CA HIS A 2 -3.11 -20.08 8.74
C HIS A 2 -3.83 -20.24 7.39
N LYS A 3 -4.25 -19.12 6.78
CA LYS A 3 -5.02 -19.11 5.52
C LYS A 3 -4.28 -19.79 4.36
N GLU A 4 -2.95 -19.75 4.38
CA GLU A 4 -2.07 -20.43 3.43
C GLU A 4 -2.26 -21.95 3.41
N ASN A 5 -2.53 -22.56 4.57
CA ASN A 5 -2.72 -24.02 4.65
C ASN A 5 -3.95 -24.47 3.87
N TYR A 6 -5.05 -23.70 3.93
CA TYR A 6 -6.24 -23.97 3.13
C TYR A 6 -5.94 -23.84 1.63
N ARG A 7 -5.20 -22.81 1.23
CA ARG A 7 -4.86 -22.55 -0.17
C ARG A 7 -3.94 -23.61 -0.75
N PHE A 8 -2.91 -24.03 0.00
CA PHE A 8 -2.06 -25.15 -0.38
C PHE A 8 -2.87 -26.43 -0.57
N TYR A 9 -3.77 -26.74 0.36
CA TYR A 9 -4.66 -27.90 0.24
C TYR A 9 -5.53 -27.82 -1.02
N ILE A 10 -6.16 -26.66 -1.27
CA ILE A 10 -6.98 -26.42 -2.46
C ILE A 10 -6.13 -26.59 -3.73
N LYS A 11 -4.89 -26.11 -3.75
CA LYS A 11 -3.95 -26.24 -4.89
C LYS A 11 -3.71 -27.71 -5.22
N VAL A 12 -3.31 -28.50 -4.23
CA VAL A 12 -3.01 -29.93 -4.41
C VAL A 12 -4.24 -30.68 -4.89
N ARG A 13 -5.41 -30.48 -4.25
CA ARG A 13 -6.65 -31.15 -4.64
C ARG A 13 -7.14 -30.75 -6.04
N THR A 14 -6.97 -29.48 -6.40
CA THR A 14 -7.31 -28.98 -7.74
C THR A 14 -6.40 -29.62 -8.81
N ALA A 15 -5.10 -29.75 -8.54
CA ALA A 15 -4.17 -30.45 -9.43
C ALA A 15 -4.49 -31.94 -9.60
N LEU A 16 -5.11 -32.56 -8.59
CA LEU A 16 -5.66 -33.92 -8.66
C LEU A 16 -7.02 -34.02 -9.37
N GLY A 17 -7.56 -32.91 -9.89
CA GLY A 17 -8.83 -32.88 -10.62
C GLY A 17 -10.07 -32.95 -9.72
N ILE A 18 -9.93 -32.74 -8.40
CA ILE A 18 -11.05 -32.77 -7.47
C ILE A 18 -11.88 -31.48 -7.60
N SER A 19 -13.21 -31.62 -7.57
CA SER A 19 -14.11 -30.48 -7.71
C SER A 19 -14.11 -29.59 -6.44
N PRO A 20 -14.30 -28.26 -6.58
CA PRO A 20 -14.34 -27.34 -5.44
C PRO A 20 -15.38 -27.70 -4.37
N THR A 21 -16.48 -28.34 -4.77
CA THR A 21 -17.53 -28.82 -3.85
C THR A 21 -16.98 -29.88 -2.91
N ILE A 22 -16.30 -30.89 -3.45
CA ILE A 22 -15.69 -31.96 -2.64
C ILE A 22 -14.59 -31.38 -1.74
N ILE A 23 -13.76 -30.49 -2.27
CA ILE A 23 -12.70 -29.83 -1.49
C ILE A 23 -13.29 -29.07 -0.30
N ARG A 24 -14.39 -28.33 -0.51
CA ARG A 24 -15.10 -27.63 0.56
C ARG A 24 -15.62 -28.60 1.60
N ASP A 25 -16.25 -29.71 1.18
CA ASP A 25 -16.82 -30.68 2.11
C ASP A 25 -15.73 -31.36 2.96
N GLU A 26 -14.59 -31.72 2.35
CA GLU A 26 -13.42 -32.23 3.08
C GLU A 26 -12.88 -31.23 4.10
N LEU A 27 -12.80 -29.95 3.74
CA LEU A 27 -12.39 -28.88 4.66
C LEU A 27 -13.41 -28.66 5.79
N THR A 28 -14.71 -28.73 5.50
CA THR A 28 -15.76 -28.63 6.54
C THR A 28 -15.73 -29.83 7.49
N ILE A 29 -15.46 -31.05 6.99
CA ILE A 29 -15.31 -32.23 7.84
C ILE A 29 -14.10 -32.07 8.78
N ALA A 30 -12.99 -31.55 8.27
CA ALA A 30 -11.76 -31.40 9.05
C ALA A 30 -11.78 -30.22 10.03
N PHE A 31 -12.40 -29.09 9.65
CA PHE A 31 -12.26 -27.81 10.35
C PHE A 31 -13.57 -27.16 10.78
N GLY A 32 -14.73 -27.76 10.46
CA GLY A 32 -16.04 -27.25 10.86
C GLY A 32 -16.25 -25.80 10.43
N ASP A 33 -16.55 -24.94 11.41
CA ASP A 33 -16.83 -23.51 11.20
C ASP A 33 -15.57 -22.69 10.84
N GLU A 34 -14.36 -23.21 11.10
CA GLU A 34 -13.11 -22.57 10.67
C GLU A 34 -12.80 -22.79 9.18
N ALA A 35 -13.56 -23.65 8.50
CA ALA A 35 -13.35 -23.96 7.09
C ALA A 35 -13.68 -22.73 6.22
N PRO A 36 -12.90 -22.49 5.13
CA PRO A 36 -13.19 -21.41 4.22
C PRO A 36 -14.54 -21.62 3.52
N PRO A 37 -15.29 -20.54 3.24
CA PRO A 37 -16.56 -20.64 2.54
C PRO A 37 -16.34 -21.13 1.10
N TYR A 38 -17.35 -21.78 0.53
CA TYR A 38 -17.30 -22.32 -0.83
C TYR A 38 -16.82 -21.31 -1.88
N ALA A 39 -17.24 -20.04 -1.78
CA ALA A 39 -16.81 -18.98 -2.69
C ALA A 39 -15.28 -18.78 -2.70
N THR A 40 -14.63 -18.90 -1.54
CA THR A 40 -13.16 -18.81 -1.42
C THR A 40 -12.51 -20.05 -2.05
N VAL A 41 -13.01 -21.24 -1.75
CA VAL A 41 -12.50 -22.51 -2.32
C VAL A 41 -12.61 -22.49 -3.84
N SER A 42 -13.76 -22.10 -4.38
CA SER A 42 -14.02 -22.03 -5.82
C SER A 42 -13.08 -21.05 -6.53
N ARG A 43 -12.89 -19.85 -5.95
CA ARG A 43 -12.00 -18.83 -6.51
C ARG A 43 -10.55 -19.30 -6.58
N TRP A 44 -10.04 -19.89 -5.50
CA TRP A 44 -8.67 -20.42 -5.48
C TRP A 44 -8.50 -21.60 -6.43
N ALA A 45 -9.46 -22.53 -6.47
CA ALA A 45 -9.42 -23.64 -7.43
C ALA A 45 -9.45 -23.17 -8.88
N GLN A 46 -10.17 -22.08 -9.18
CA GLN A 46 -10.14 -21.46 -10.50
C GLN A 46 -8.76 -20.87 -10.82
N TRP A 47 -8.18 -20.08 -9.93
CA TRP A 47 -6.84 -19.52 -10.12
C TRP A 47 -5.76 -20.59 -10.32
N PHE A 48 -5.81 -21.68 -9.57
CA PHE A 48 -4.87 -22.79 -9.74
C PHE A 48 -5.07 -23.52 -11.08
N ARG A 49 -6.30 -23.62 -11.59
CA ARG A 49 -6.56 -24.14 -12.95
C ARG A 49 -6.04 -23.20 -14.04
N GLU A 50 -6.08 -21.90 -13.78
CA GLU A 50 -5.57 -20.85 -14.68
C GLU A 50 -4.03 -20.70 -14.62
N GLY A 51 -3.34 -21.51 -13.80
CA GLY A 51 -1.88 -21.58 -13.75
C GLY A 51 -1.22 -20.71 -12.69
N ARG A 52 -1.98 -20.15 -11.74
CA ARG A 52 -1.40 -19.42 -10.60
C ARG A 52 -0.61 -20.39 -9.71
N GLU A 53 0.66 -20.09 -9.41
CA GLU A 53 1.48 -20.95 -8.53
C GLU A 53 1.55 -20.44 -7.09
N GLU A 54 1.36 -19.14 -6.89
CA GLU A 54 1.47 -18.49 -5.59
C GLU A 54 0.28 -18.85 -4.68
N ILE A 55 0.60 -19.18 -3.44
CA ILE A 55 -0.35 -19.51 -2.37
C ILE A 55 -0.66 -18.27 -1.52
N GLU A 56 0.24 -17.30 -1.54
CA GLU A 56 0.08 -16.01 -0.88
C GLU A 56 -0.90 -15.13 -1.67
N ASP A 57 -1.51 -14.17 -0.99
CA ASP A 57 -2.23 -13.14 -1.73
C ASP A 57 -1.18 -12.32 -2.49
N GLU A 58 -1.39 -12.11 -3.78
CA GLU A 58 -0.66 -11.06 -4.50
C GLU A 58 -0.79 -9.77 -3.69
N ALA A 59 0.31 -9.03 -3.60
CA ALA A 59 0.31 -7.72 -2.98
C ALA A 59 -0.86 -6.93 -3.58
N ARG A 60 -1.88 -6.66 -2.75
CA ARG A 60 -3.05 -5.92 -3.22
C ARG A 60 -2.57 -4.54 -3.63
N PRO A 61 -2.87 -4.06 -4.85
CA PRO A 61 -2.76 -2.64 -5.12
C PRO A 61 -3.77 -1.93 -4.22
N GLY A 62 -3.31 -1.47 -3.07
CA GLY A 62 -3.98 -0.46 -2.25
C GLY A 62 -3.70 0.93 -2.83
N ARG A 63 -4.03 1.97 -2.06
CA ARG A 63 -3.60 3.37 -2.30
C ARG A 63 -2.18 3.37 -2.90
N PRO A 64 -1.91 4.15 -3.97
CA PRO A 64 -0.63 4.08 -4.68
C PRO A 64 0.51 4.06 -3.67
N VAL A 65 1.21 2.92 -3.63
CA VAL A 65 2.53 2.88 -3.04
C VAL A 65 3.36 3.63 -4.05
N THR A 66 3.57 4.90 -3.77
CA THR A 66 4.46 5.73 -4.56
C THR A 66 5.86 5.17 -4.35
N GLU A 67 6.29 4.32 -5.28
CA GLU A 67 7.70 3.98 -5.36
C GLU A 67 8.45 5.29 -5.56
N THR A 68 9.23 5.64 -4.55
CA THR A 68 10.13 6.78 -4.58
C THR A 68 11.25 6.41 -5.54
N THR A 69 11.04 6.67 -6.83
CA THR A 69 12.05 6.47 -7.86
C THR A 69 13.03 7.63 -7.83
N ASP A 70 14.30 7.36 -8.12
CA ASP A 70 15.33 8.39 -8.15
C ASP A 70 14.97 9.52 -9.14
N GLU A 71 14.31 9.19 -10.26
CA GLU A 71 13.84 10.14 -11.27
C GLU A 71 12.82 11.15 -10.73
N ASN A 72 11.85 10.69 -9.92
CA ASN A 72 10.86 11.60 -9.33
C ASN A 72 11.45 12.44 -8.19
N ILE A 73 12.47 11.92 -7.48
CA ILE A 73 13.21 12.70 -6.48
C ILE A 73 14.03 13.79 -7.16
N GLU A 74 14.68 13.48 -8.27
CA GLU A 74 15.45 14.46 -9.05
C GLU A 74 14.55 15.57 -9.59
N GLN A 75 13.39 15.26 -10.16
CA GLN A 75 12.43 16.27 -10.62
C GLN A 75 11.99 17.24 -9.50
N ILE A 76 11.72 16.72 -8.30
CA ILE A 76 11.35 17.54 -7.15
C ILE A 76 12.55 18.38 -6.68
N ARG A 77 13.77 17.80 -6.65
CA ARG A 77 14.99 18.53 -6.26
C ARG A 77 15.30 19.66 -7.23
N ASP A 78 15.17 19.43 -8.53
CA ASP A 78 15.42 20.43 -9.55
C ASP A 78 14.42 21.57 -9.45
N ALA A 79 13.13 21.27 -9.28
CA ALA A 79 12.11 22.30 -9.09
C ALA A 79 12.32 23.15 -7.82
N ILE A 80 12.81 22.55 -6.72
CA ILE A 80 13.16 23.30 -5.49
C ILE A 80 14.43 24.14 -5.67
N ASN A 81 15.41 23.63 -6.42
CA ASN A 81 16.63 24.37 -6.70
C ASN A 81 16.37 25.57 -7.63
N ASP A 82 15.44 25.41 -8.58
CA ASP A 82 15.03 26.46 -9.51
C ASP A 82 14.20 27.55 -8.81
N ASP A 83 13.26 27.17 -7.95
CA ASP A 83 12.51 28.10 -7.10
C ASP A 83 12.44 27.62 -5.64
N PRO A 84 13.23 28.22 -4.73
CA PRO A 84 13.19 27.90 -3.31
C PRO A 84 11.85 28.16 -2.61
N TYR A 85 10.91 28.89 -3.25
CA TYR A 85 9.58 29.19 -2.75
C TYR A 85 8.47 28.35 -3.37
N VAL A 86 8.81 27.36 -4.22
CA VAL A 86 7.82 26.49 -4.85
C VAL A 86 7.00 25.74 -3.81
N THR A 87 5.67 25.84 -3.92
CA THR A 87 4.74 25.16 -3.02
C THR A 87 4.50 23.73 -3.47
N ILE A 88 4.07 22.87 -2.54
CA ILE A 88 3.69 21.48 -2.87
C ILE A 88 2.58 21.45 -3.93
N LYS A 89 1.67 22.41 -3.88
CA LYS A 89 0.59 22.51 -4.86
C LYS A 89 1.12 22.81 -6.27
N GLU A 90 2.07 23.73 -6.40
CA GLU A 90 2.70 24.05 -7.68
C GLU A 90 3.56 22.88 -8.19
N LEU A 91 4.20 22.12 -7.30
CA LEU A 91 4.89 20.88 -7.67
C LEU A 91 3.91 19.80 -8.13
N GLN A 92 2.71 19.72 -7.54
CA GLN A 92 1.68 18.74 -7.88
C GLN A 92 1.12 18.97 -9.28
N GLU A 93 1.02 20.23 -9.70
CA GLU A 93 0.57 20.59 -11.05
C GLU A 93 1.58 20.19 -12.12
N ASN A 94 2.85 19.97 -11.75
CA ASN A 94 3.96 19.69 -12.67
C ASN A 94 4.63 18.30 -12.48
N THR A 95 4.32 17.55 -11.42
CA THR A 95 5.02 16.29 -11.04
C THR A 95 4.04 15.18 -10.61
N VAL A 96 4.40 13.91 -10.85
CA VAL A 96 3.55 12.71 -10.64
C VAL A 96 3.52 12.26 -9.16
N ASP A 97 2.38 11.63 -8.77
CA ASP A 97 1.99 10.84 -7.58
C ASP A 97 2.69 11.01 -6.20
N ILE A 98 4.01 11.20 -6.11
CA ILE A 98 4.73 11.44 -4.84
C ILE A 98 4.22 12.71 -4.15
N VAL A 99 4.03 13.80 -4.90
CA VAL A 99 3.56 15.07 -4.35
C VAL A 99 2.15 14.95 -3.77
N LYS A 100 1.29 14.18 -4.43
CA LYS A 100 -0.08 13.89 -3.96
C LYS A 100 -0.06 13.11 -2.65
N ALA A 101 0.86 12.15 -2.48
CA ALA A 101 1.02 11.44 -1.21
C ALA A 101 1.47 12.38 -0.08
N ILE A 102 2.28 13.41 -0.37
CA ILE A 102 2.71 14.41 0.60
C ILE A 102 1.55 15.31 1.04
N VAL A 103 0.75 15.82 0.10
CA VAL A 103 -0.48 16.59 0.40
C VAL A 103 -1.42 15.77 1.30
N ASP A 104 -1.66 14.52 0.92
CA ASP A 104 -2.50 13.59 1.67
C ASP A 104 -1.97 13.28 3.08
N LEU A 105 -0.64 13.31 3.28
CA LEU A 105 -0.01 13.15 4.59
C LEU A 105 -0.11 14.43 5.43
N MET A 106 0.02 15.59 4.81
CA MET A 106 -0.09 16.88 5.49
C MET A 106 -1.52 17.18 5.94
N ASP A 107 -2.51 16.69 5.21
CA ASP A 107 -3.92 16.77 5.56
C ASP A 107 -4.35 15.63 6.52
N ASN A 108 -3.41 14.79 6.99
CA ASN A 108 -3.70 13.70 7.93
C ASN A 108 -3.66 14.20 9.40
N PRO A 109 -4.81 14.20 10.12
CA PRO A 109 -4.89 14.68 11.50
C PRO A 109 -4.09 13.83 12.51
N ASP A 110 -3.78 12.56 12.21
CA ASP A 110 -3.04 11.67 13.11
C ASP A 110 -1.51 11.94 13.14
N LEU A 111 -0.97 12.63 12.13
CA LEU A 111 0.44 13.01 12.05
C LEU A 111 0.77 14.28 12.83
N SER A 112 -0.24 14.92 13.45
CA SER A 112 -0.08 16.06 14.37
C SER A 112 0.93 15.80 15.49
N HIS A 113 1.06 14.57 15.97
CA HIS A 113 1.95 14.21 17.08
C HIS A 113 3.43 14.04 16.69
N VAL A 114 3.72 13.87 15.39
CA VAL A 114 5.10 13.65 14.87
C VAL A 114 5.86 14.99 14.78
N LEU A 115 5.11 16.09 14.69
CA LEU A 115 5.66 17.43 14.73
C LEU A 115 5.83 17.83 16.19
N GLN A 116 7.07 17.99 16.63
CA GLN A 116 7.39 18.36 18.01
C GLN A 116 6.62 19.64 18.44
N PRO A 117 6.18 19.74 19.70
CA PRO A 117 5.28 20.81 20.16
C PRO A 117 5.81 22.23 19.98
N ASN A 118 7.13 22.40 19.93
CA ASN A 118 7.75 23.74 19.90
C ASN A 118 7.65 24.42 18.54
N ILE A 119 7.29 23.70 17.49
CA ILE A 119 7.21 24.25 16.15
C ILE A 119 5.77 24.58 15.74
N ALA A 120 4.77 23.92 16.34
CA ALA A 120 3.33 24.17 16.10
C ALA A 120 2.88 25.64 16.28
N ALA A 121 3.56 26.41 17.14
CA ALA A 121 3.26 27.83 17.39
C ALA A 121 3.86 28.80 16.35
N GLU A 122 5.01 28.48 15.75
CA GLU A 122 5.54 29.19 14.58
C GLU A 122 4.87 28.72 13.27
N TYR A 123 4.39 27.47 13.25
CA TYR A 123 3.86 26.76 12.08
C TYR A 123 2.45 27.17 11.65
N SER A 124 1.67 27.79 12.54
CA SER A 124 0.29 28.15 12.22
C SER A 124 0.20 29.32 11.24
N GLN A 125 1.30 30.08 11.05
CA GLN A 125 1.34 31.25 10.15
C GLN A 125 2.09 31.00 8.83
N ASN A 126 3.07 30.09 8.77
CA ASN A 126 3.93 29.91 7.60
C ASN A 126 3.67 28.58 6.86
N ARG A 127 2.63 28.55 6.04
CA ARG A 127 2.28 27.37 5.21
C ARG A 127 3.43 26.91 4.30
N ALA A 128 4.16 27.84 3.69
CA ALA A 128 5.29 27.51 2.80
C ALA A 128 6.45 26.81 3.51
N GLU A 129 6.73 27.16 4.77
CA GLU A 129 7.79 26.54 5.56
C GLU A 129 7.43 25.10 5.96
N PHE A 130 6.14 24.86 6.23
CA PHE A 130 5.60 23.54 6.51
C PHE A 130 5.67 22.62 5.30
N ASP A 131 5.19 23.10 4.14
CA ASP A 131 5.26 22.42 2.85
C ASP A 131 6.71 22.03 2.51
N ARG A 132 7.66 22.96 2.67
CA ARG A 132 9.09 22.72 2.45
C ARG A 132 9.65 21.61 3.34
N LYS A 133 9.37 21.65 4.64
CA LYS A 133 9.92 20.68 5.60
C LYS A 133 9.36 19.27 5.39
N ALA A 134 8.11 19.17 4.94
CA ALA A 134 7.49 17.91 4.55
C ALA A 134 8.15 17.31 3.29
N LEU A 135 8.44 18.15 2.28
CA LEU A 135 9.20 17.74 1.09
C LEU A 135 10.61 17.24 1.45
N GLU A 136 11.36 17.98 2.27
CA GLU A 136 12.72 17.59 2.70
C GLU A 136 12.73 16.23 3.42
N MET A 137 11.71 15.94 4.23
CA MET A 137 11.58 14.65 4.91
C MET A 137 11.42 13.50 3.91
N VAL A 138 10.54 13.64 2.91
CA VAL A 138 10.28 12.60 1.91
C VAL A 138 11.48 12.39 0.99
N ILE A 139 12.17 13.48 0.59
CA ILE A 139 13.40 13.40 -0.21
C ILE A 139 14.51 12.65 0.53
N LYS A 140 14.60 12.79 1.86
CA LYS A 140 15.70 12.23 2.67
C LYS A 140 15.43 10.81 3.16
N HIS A 141 14.18 10.48 3.46
CA HIS A 141 13.84 9.24 4.17
C HIS A 141 12.85 8.34 3.42
N GLY A 142 12.31 8.80 2.29
CA GLY A 142 11.18 8.14 1.65
C GLY A 142 9.92 8.20 2.51
N LEU A 143 8.82 7.62 2.03
CA LEU A 143 7.61 7.53 2.85
C LEU A 143 7.86 6.65 4.08
N PRO A 144 7.39 7.05 5.28
CA PRO A 144 7.47 6.20 6.45
C PRO A 144 6.69 4.91 6.19
N ARG A 145 7.39 3.77 6.31
CA ARG A 145 6.75 2.44 6.25
C ARG A 145 5.91 2.28 7.52
N GLN A 146 4.60 2.06 7.34
CA GLN A 146 3.68 1.72 8.43
C GLN A 146 3.81 0.25 8.83
#